data_AF-A0A536NPY2-F1
#
_entry.id   AF-A0A536NPY2-F1
#
_cell.length_a   1.000
_cell.length_b   1.000
_cell.length_c   1.000
_cell.angle_alpha   90.00
_cell.angle_beta   90.00
_cell.angle_gamma   90.00
#
_symmetry.space_group_name_H-M   'P 1'
#
loop_
_entity.id
_entity.type
_entity.pdbx_description
1 polymer ?
#
loop_
_entity_poly.entity_id
_entity_poly.type
_entity_poly.pdbx_seq_one_letter_code
_entity_poly.pdbx_strand_id
1 'polypeptide(L)'
;MTEYLKHGTVQFAYKGDMANFVQLGAKTVTLMFNRGAKIRGSFPHLEGSGPSARFMRFADMREVEDRMVELNKVVVAWCEMMGPPRVLKIRIPTGRPPGRPKKAVAKPKR
;
A
#
# COMPACT_ATOMS: atom_id res chain seq x y z
N MET A 1 -8.19 3.89 -10.31
CA MET A 1 -7.49 2.83 -11.08
C MET A 1 -7.87 3.03 -12.55
N THR A 2 -6.98 2.73 -13.49
CA THR A 2 -7.32 2.68 -14.92
C THR A 2 -6.71 1.44 -15.55
N GLU A 3 -7.38 0.93 -16.59
CA GLU A 3 -6.95 -0.19 -17.42
C GLU A 3 -6.88 0.24 -18.88
N TYR A 4 -5.86 -0.25 -19.59
CA TYR A 4 -5.69 0.02 -21.01
C TYR A 4 -4.84 -1.06 -21.68
N LEU A 5 -4.92 -1.17 -23.01
CA LEU A 5 -4.09 -2.08 -23.77
C LEU A 5 -2.75 -1.42 -24.11
N LYS A 6 -1.65 -2.12 -23.82
CA LYS A 6 -0.30 -1.68 -24.16
C LYS A 6 0.55 -2.91 -24.49
N HIS A 7 1.29 -2.85 -25.59
CA HIS A 7 2.11 -3.96 -26.09
C HIS A 7 1.35 -5.29 -26.23
N GLY A 8 0.06 -5.24 -26.60
CA GLY A 8 -0.76 -6.45 -26.80
C GLY A 8 -1.22 -7.15 -25.51
N THR A 9 -1.06 -6.53 -24.35
CA THR A 9 -1.54 -7.05 -23.06
C THR A 9 -2.37 -6.01 -22.33
N VAL A 10 -3.23 -6.47 -21.41
CA VAL A 10 -3.98 -5.60 -20.49
C VAL A 10 -3.02 -5.08 -19.43
N GLN A 11 -2.91 -3.75 -19.36
CA GLN A 11 -2.12 -3.02 -18.39
C GLN A 11 -3.06 -2.29 -17.42
N PHE A 12 -2.77 -2.45 -16.14
CA PHE A 12 -3.40 -1.72 -15.04
C PHE A 12 -2.48 -0.61 -14.55
N ALA A 13 -3.05 0.55 -14.24
CA ALA A 13 -2.33 1.73 -13.81
C ALA A 13 -3.03 2.49 -12.68
N TYR A 14 -2.20 3.07 -11.81
CA TYR A 14 -2.57 4.07 -10.82
C TYR A 14 -1.36 4.94 -10.55
N LYS A 15 -1.44 6.22 -10.95
CA LYS A 15 -0.33 7.18 -10.86
C LYS A 15 0.99 6.60 -11.42
N GLY A 16 0.86 5.87 -12.53
CA GLY A 16 1.93 5.12 -13.19
C GLY A 16 1.50 3.69 -13.52
N ASP A 17 2.28 3.05 -14.40
CA ASP A 17 2.02 1.68 -14.88
C ASP A 17 2.28 0.67 -13.77
N MET A 18 1.22 0.04 -13.25
CA MET A 18 1.27 -0.86 -12.10
C MET A 18 1.63 -2.28 -12.53
N ALA A 19 0.68 -2.97 -13.14
CA ALA A 19 0.79 -4.39 -13.43
C ALA A 19 0.25 -4.71 -14.83
N ASN A 20 0.85 -5.67 -15.51
CA ASN A 20 0.33 -6.22 -16.76
C ASN A 20 0.45 -7.74 -16.77
N PHE A 21 -0.32 -8.38 -17.65
CA PHE A 21 -0.14 -9.80 -17.91
C PHE A 21 1.06 -10.01 -18.83
N VAL A 22 1.91 -10.98 -18.48
CA VAL A 22 3.04 -11.43 -19.32
C VAL A 22 2.87 -12.91 -19.68
N GLN A 23 3.37 -13.29 -20.85
CA GLN A 23 3.37 -14.68 -21.34
C GLN A 23 1.96 -15.28 -21.53
N LEU A 24 1.17 -14.73 -22.44
CA LEU A 24 -0.19 -15.19 -22.82
C LEU A 24 -0.26 -16.63 -23.40
N GLY A 25 0.83 -17.39 -23.44
CA GLY A 25 0.91 -18.74 -24.02
C GLY A 25 1.48 -19.83 -23.10
N ALA A 26 1.83 -19.49 -21.85
CA ALA A 26 2.21 -20.49 -20.86
C ALA A 26 0.95 -21.06 -20.17
N LYS A 27 1.03 -22.26 -19.59
CA LYS A 27 -0.06 -22.85 -18.78
C LYS A 27 -0.38 -22.09 -17.49
N THR A 28 0.29 -20.97 -17.24
CA THR A 28 0.18 -20.17 -16.02
C THR A 28 -0.08 -18.71 -16.37
N VAL A 29 -0.95 -18.06 -15.63
CA VAL A 29 -1.15 -16.60 -15.70
C VAL A 29 -0.04 -15.93 -14.91
N THR A 30 0.67 -14.99 -15.52
CA THR A 30 1.72 -14.22 -14.84
C THR A 30 1.37 -12.74 -14.85
N LEU A 31 1.31 -12.13 -13.66
CA LEU A 31 1.25 -10.69 -13.48
C LEU A 31 2.65 -10.13 -13.24
N MET A 32 3.07 -9.18 -14.07
CA MET A 32 4.30 -8.42 -13.87
C MET A 32 3.98 -7.07 -13.25
N PHE A 33 4.57 -6.77 -12.10
CA PHE A 33 4.54 -5.46 -11.45
C PHE A 33 5.79 -4.66 -11.85
N ASN A 34 5.63 -3.59 -12.63
CA ASN A 34 6.74 -2.84 -13.25
C ASN A 34 7.76 -2.30 -12.23
N ARG A 35 7.27 -1.89 -11.05
CA ARG A 35 8.09 -1.42 -9.92
C ARG A 35 7.90 -2.29 -8.68
N GLY A 36 7.66 -3.59 -8.88
CA GLY A 36 7.42 -4.55 -7.81
C GLY A 36 8.51 -4.57 -6.74
N ALA A 37 9.79 -4.38 -7.12
CA ALA A 37 10.92 -4.36 -6.20
C ALA A 37 10.90 -3.19 -5.20
N LYS A 38 10.17 -2.11 -5.53
CA LYS A 38 10.04 -0.91 -4.70
C LYS A 38 8.83 -0.97 -3.76
N ILE A 39 7.92 -1.92 -3.97
CA ILE A 39 6.73 -2.09 -3.14
C ILE A 39 7.19 -2.50 -1.74
N ARG A 40 6.81 -1.72 -0.73
CA ARG A 40 7.16 -2.00 0.67
C ARG A 40 6.27 -3.12 1.20
N GLY A 41 6.89 -4.11 1.84
CA GLY A 41 6.21 -5.27 2.40
C GLY A 41 7.00 -6.56 2.17
N SER A 42 6.52 -7.65 2.74
CA SER A 42 7.02 -8.99 2.46
C SER A 42 5.91 -9.77 1.78
N PHE A 43 6.16 -10.15 0.53
CA PHE A 43 5.21 -10.84 -0.34
C PHE A 43 5.89 -12.10 -0.89
N PRO A 44 5.70 -13.26 -0.26
CA PRO A 44 6.37 -14.50 -0.64
C PRO A 44 6.20 -14.87 -2.12
N HIS A 45 5.04 -14.57 -2.71
CA HIS A 45 4.73 -14.91 -4.09
C HIS A 45 5.00 -13.76 -5.09
N LEU A 46 5.52 -12.63 -4.61
CA LEU A 46 5.97 -11.53 -5.46
C LEU A 46 7.47 -11.71 -5.77
N GLU A 47 7.74 -12.55 -6.75
CA GLU A 47 9.05 -13.09 -7.04
C GLU A 47 9.82 -12.27 -8.07
N GLY A 48 11.13 -12.48 -8.13
CA GLY A 48 12.01 -11.91 -9.16
C GLY A 48 13.27 -11.29 -8.57
N SER A 49 14.38 -11.45 -9.29
CA SER A 49 15.69 -10.91 -8.92
C SER A 49 16.06 -9.65 -9.70
N GLY A 50 15.21 -9.24 -10.65
CA GLY A 50 15.44 -8.06 -11.48
C GLY A 50 15.47 -6.75 -10.67
N PRO A 51 16.05 -5.68 -11.23
CA PRO A 51 16.30 -4.43 -10.51
C PRO A 51 15.02 -3.64 -10.17
N SER A 52 13.90 -3.90 -10.85
CA SER A 52 12.65 -3.15 -10.66
C SER A 52 11.40 -4.02 -10.69
N ALA A 53 11.30 -4.93 -11.65
CA ALA A 53 10.09 -5.73 -11.81
C ALA A 53 10.02 -6.90 -10.82
N ARG A 54 8.80 -7.24 -10.43
CA ARG A 54 8.47 -8.51 -9.77
C ARG A 54 7.29 -9.17 -10.48
N PHE A 55 7.17 -10.47 -10.29
CA PHE A 55 6.18 -11.31 -10.96
C PHE A 55 5.40 -12.09 -9.92
N MET A 56 4.11 -12.24 -10.14
CA MET A 56 3.27 -13.16 -9.40
C MET A 56 2.64 -14.12 -10.40
N ARG A 57 2.80 -15.42 -10.15
CA ARG A 57 2.38 -16.50 -11.06
C ARG A 57 1.22 -17.26 -10.46
N PHE A 58 0.31 -17.69 -11.32
CA PHE A 58 -0.86 -18.47 -10.95
C PHE A 58 -1.05 -19.60 -11.96
N ALA A 59 -1.15 -20.83 -11.46
CA ALA A 59 -1.45 -21.99 -12.29
C ALA A 59 -2.93 -22.04 -12.68
N ASP A 60 -3.82 -21.67 -11.76
CA ASP A 60 -5.26 -21.72 -11.95
C ASP A 60 -5.98 -20.70 -11.04
N MET A 61 -7.31 -20.69 -11.13
CA MET A 61 -8.16 -19.82 -10.32
C MET A 61 -8.11 -20.13 -8.82
N ARG A 62 -7.81 -21.38 -8.40
CA ARG A 62 -7.73 -21.72 -6.97
C ARG A 62 -6.53 -21.01 -6.34
N GLU A 63 -5.40 -21.00 -7.04
CA GLU A 63 -4.23 -20.23 -6.58
C GLU A 63 -4.48 -18.72 -6.54
N VAL A 64 -5.32 -18.19 -7.44
CA VAL A 64 -5.72 -16.78 -7.41
C VAL A 64 -6.49 -16.47 -6.13
N GLU A 65 -7.46 -17.31 -5.78
CA GLU A 65 -8.26 -17.16 -4.55
C GLU A 65 -7.40 -17.32 -3.28
N ASP A 66 -6.56 -18.36 -3.23
CA ASP A 66 -5.68 -18.64 -2.09
C ASP A 66 -4.72 -17.47 -1.81
N ARG A 67 -4.28 -16.77 -2.87
CA ARG A 67 -3.35 -15.64 -2.78
C ARG A 67 -4.04 -14.28 -2.85
N MET A 68 -5.37 -14.22 -2.90
CA MET A 68 -6.15 -12.98 -3.08
C MET A 68 -5.80 -11.92 -2.02
N VAL A 69 -5.64 -12.36 -0.76
CA VAL A 69 -5.28 -11.48 0.36
C VAL A 69 -3.91 -10.85 0.15
N GLU A 70 -2.94 -11.60 -0.34
CA GLU A 70 -1.59 -11.10 -0.64
C GLU A 70 -1.62 -10.15 -1.83
N LEU A 71 -2.29 -10.54 -2.92
CA LEU A 71 -2.43 -9.71 -4.12
C LEU A 71 -3.06 -8.36 -3.79
N ASN A 72 -4.12 -8.34 -2.97
CA ASN A 72 -4.74 -7.11 -2.50
C ASN A 72 -3.76 -6.23 -1.70
N LYS A 73 -2.94 -6.82 -0.83
CA LYS A 73 -1.91 -6.07 -0.07
C LYS A 73 -0.85 -5.48 -1.00
N VAL A 74 -0.44 -6.20 -2.06
CA VAL A 74 0.50 -5.67 -3.08
C VAL A 74 -0.11 -4.46 -3.78
N VAL A 75 -1.38 -4.52 -4.19
CA VAL A 75 -2.08 -3.41 -4.86
C VAL A 75 -2.24 -2.21 -3.93
N VAL A 76 -2.61 -2.43 -2.67
CA VAL A 76 -2.69 -1.35 -1.67
C VAL A 76 -1.33 -0.71 -1.43
N ALA A 77 -0.28 -1.52 -1.26
CA ALA A 77 1.08 -1.02 -1.08
C ALA A 77 1.57 -0.22 -2.30
N TRP A 78 1.18 -0.60 -3.53
CA TRP A 78 1.40 0.21 -4.72
C TRP A 78 0.70 1.57 -4.63
N CYS A 79 -0.60 1.58 -4.32
CA CYS A 79 -1.39 2.80 -4.20
C CYS A 79 -0.84 3.74 -3.11
N GLU A 80 -0.34 3.20 -2.01
CA GLU A 80 0.31 3.98 -0.95
C GLU A 80 1.66 4.56 -1.38
N MET A 81 2.45 3.77 -2.12
CA MET A 81 3.74 4.21 -2.64
C MET A 81 3.59 5.32 -3.70
N MET A 82 2.61 5.22 -4.58
CA MET A 82 2.39 6.17 -5.68
C MET A 82 1.41 7.30 -5.33
N GLY A 83 0.61 7.09 -4.28
CA GLY A 83 -0.37 8.04 -3.78
C GLY A 83 0.28 9.26 -3.11
N PRO A 84 -0.52 10.29 -2.79
CA PRO A 84 -0.01 11.37 -1.95
C PRO A 84 0.32 10.81 -0.55
N PRO A 85 1.30 11.38 0.16
CA PRO A 85 1.61 10.96 1.53
C PRO A 85 0.34 10.99 2.39
N ARG A 86 0.11 9.92 3.15
CA ARG A 86 -1.00 9.91 4.12
C ARG A 86 -0.68 10.93 5.22
N VAL A 87 -1.36 12.08 5.18
CA VAL A 87 -1.36 13.03 6.29
C VAL A 87 -2.21 12.41 7.40
N LEU A 88 -1.55 11.77 8.36
CA LEU A 88 -2.22 11.36 9.59
C LEU A 88 -2.67 12.64 10.30
N LYS A 89 -3.99 12.86 10.38
CA LYS A 89 -4.56 13.89 11.27
C LYS A 89 -4.27 13.47 12.70
N ILE A 90 -3.14 13.91 13.25
CA ILE A 90 -2.89 13.85 14.68
C ILE A 90 -3.98 14.71 15.33
N ARG A 91 -4.93 14.07 16.02
CA ARG A 91 -5.84 14.79 16.92
C ARG A 91 -4.99 15.30 18.07
N ILE A 92 -4.50 16.53 17.97
CA ILE A 92 -3.91 17.24 19.10
C ILE A 92 -5.07 17.46 20.09
N PRO A 93 -5.04 16.90 21.30
CA PRO A 93 -6.05 17.19 22.30
C PRO A 93 -5.94 18.68 22.65
N THR A 94 -6.93 19.49 22.29
CA THR A 94 -7.05 20.88 22.75
C THR A 94 -7.52 20.89 24.20
N GLY A 95 -6.72 20.31 25.10
CA GLY A 95 -6.90 20.45 26.54
C GLY A 95 -6.36 21.80 26.99
N ARG A 96 -7.24 22.69 27.48
CA ARG A 96 -6.86 23.92 28.19
C ARG A 96 -5.84 23.55 29.30
N PRO A 97 -4.69 24.25 29.43
CA PRO A 97 -3.74 23.95 30.48
C PRO A 97 -4.40 24.09 31.86
N PRO A 98 -4.05 23.24 32.84
CA PRO A 98 -4.64 23.31 34.18
C PRO A 98 -4.36 24.69 34.78
N GLY A 99 -5.44 25.37 35.17
CA GLY A 99 -5.37 26.69 35.78
C GLY A 99 -4.49 26.68 37.03
N ARG A 100 -3.62 27.70 37.14
CA ARG A 100 -2.75 27.94 38.29
C ARG A 100 -3.56 27.87 39.60
N PRO A 101 -3.13 27.11 40.62
CA PRO A 101 -3.85 27.07 41.89
C PRO A 101 -3.85 28.47 42.54
N LYS A 102 -5.03 28.96 42.92
CA LYS A 102 -5.18 30.22 43.66
C LYS A 102 -4.52 30.06 45.03
N LYS A 103 -3.51 30.88 45.34
CA LYS A 103 -2.93 30.95 46.69
C LYS A 103 -4.03 31.36 47.68
N ALA A 104 -4.25 30.55 48.71
CA ALA A 104 -5.12 30.90 49.82
C ALA A 104 -4.47 32.04 50.62
N VAL A 105 -5.18 33.16 50.75
CA VAL A 105 -4.81 34.27 51.63
C VAL A 105 -5.12 33.85 53.06
N ALA A 106 -4.09 33.71 53.89
CA ALA A 106 -4.26 33.46 55.32
C ALA A 106 -4.86 34.72 55.98
N LYS A 107 -5.98 34.55 56.69
CA LYS A 107 -6.56 35.60 57.55
C LYS A 107 -5.74 35.73 58.85
N PRO A 108 -5.50 36.95 59.35
CA PRO A 108 -4.80 37.14 60.61
C PRO A 108 -5.69 36.71 61.78
N LYS A 109 -5.11 35.98 62.73
CA LYS A 109 -5.74 35.69 64.03
C LYS A 109 -5.67 36.93 64.92
N ARG A 110 -6.77 37.17 65.64
CA ARG A 110 -6.96 38.24 66.64
C ARG A 110 -5.92 38.20 67.73
#